data_AF-A0A0L0G2M3-F1
#
_entry.id   AF-A0A0L0G2M3-F1
#
_cell.length_a   1.000
_cell.length_b   1.000
_cell.length_c   1.000
_cell.angle_alpha   90.00
_cell.angle_beta   90.00
_cell.angle_gamma   90.00
#
_symmetry.space_group_name_H-M   'P 1'
#
loop_
_entity.id
_entity.type
_entity.pdbx_description
1 polymer ?
#
loop_
_entity_poly.entity_id
_entity_poly.type
_entity_poly.pdbx_seq_one_letter_code
_entity_poly.pdbx_strand_id
1 'polypeptide(L)'
;MKMAASSVSKGKQPAEKSPELTVVGYDIASHSGFSANFRPENMMVNNPTDQASRWSTGSNNREQYICVKLQVSGSSATIPYIY
;
A
#
# COMPACT_ATOMS: atom_id res chain seq x y z
N MET A 1 -58.60 1.18 -5.39
CA MET A 1 -57.47 0.96 -6.33
C MET A 1 -56.30 0.33 -5.58
N LYS A 2 -55.77 -0.81 -6.06
CA LYS A 2 -54.50 -1.42 -5.62
C LYS A 2 -53.38 -0.85 -6.49
N MET A 3 -52.23 -0.52 -5.89
CA MET A 3 -50.93 -0.48 -6.59
C MET A 3 -49.86 -1.01 -5.63
N ALA A 4 -49.20 -2.08 -6.04
CA ALA A 4 -47.99 -2.63 -5.43
C ALA A 4 -46.82 -2.40 -6.39
N ALA A 5 -45.66 -2.02 -5.87
CA ALA A 5 -44.37 -2.10 -6.56
C ALA A 5 -43.30 -2.31 -5.48
N SER A 6 -42.95 -3.57 -5.21
CA SER A 6 -41.79 -4.28 -5.76
C SER A 6 -40.50 -3.96 -5.01
N SER A 7 -40.29 -4.70 -3.92
CA SER A 7 -39.02 -4.77 -3.19
C SER A 7 -38.03 -5.61 -4.02
N VAL A 8 -37.04 -4.95 -4.62
CA VAL A 8 -35.89 -5.63 -5.23
C VAL A 8 -35.04 -6.24 -4.11
N SER A 9 -35.11 -7.55 -3.97
CA SER A 9 -34.18 -8.34 -3.17
C SER A 9 -32.79 -8.26 -3.82
N LYS A 10 -31.85 -7.57 -3.17
CA LYS A 10 -30.43 -7.72 -3.49
C LYS A 10 -30.03 -9.16 -3.20
N GLY A 11 -29.90 -9.94 -4.27
CA GLY A 11 -29.32 -11.28 -4.22
C GLY A 11 -27.96 -11.22 -3.53
N LYS A 12 -27.78 -12.10 -2.55
CA LYS A 12 -26.50 -12.34 -1.88
C LYS A 12 -25.57 -12.97 -2.92
N GLN A 13 -24.69 -12.16 -3.52
CA GLN A 13 -23.58 -12.70 -4.30
C GLN A 13 -22.78 -13.65 -3.40
N PRO A 14 -22.41 -14.84 -3.88
CA PRO A 14 -21.51 -15.72 -3.16
C PRO A 14 -20.18 -14.99 -2.98
N ALA A 15 -19.72 -14.92 -1.72
CA ALA A 15 -18.43 -14.34 -1.38
C ALA A 15 -17.32 -15.20 -2.00
N GLU A 16 -16.85 -14.81 -3.18
CA GLU A 16 -15.64 -15.35 -3.76
C GLU A 16 -14.51 -15.02 -2.79
N LYS A 17 -13.89 -16.07 -2.22
CA LYS A 17 -12.84 -15.93 -1.21
C LYS A 17 -11.67 -15.21 -1.86
N SER A 18 -11.54 -13.91 -1.58
CA SER A 18 -10.43 -13.08 -2.04
C SER A 18 -9.11 -13.78 -1.67
N PRO A 19 -8.10 -13.81 -2.57
CA PRO A 19 -6.83 -14.45 -2.27
C PRO A 19 -6.29 -13.88 -0.96
N GLU A 20 -5.88 -14.77 -0.07
CA GLU A 20 -5.33 -14.39 1.24
C GLU A 20 -3.97 -13.74 1.00
N LEU A 21 -3.96 -12.40 0.99
CA LEU A 21 -2.75 -11.62 0.81
C LEU A 21 -1.89 -11.71 2.06
N THR A 22 -0.64 -12.14 1.91
CA THR A 22 0.33 -12.13 3.00
C THR A 22 1.04 -10.78 3.06
N VAL A 23 1.04 -10.15 4.24
CA VAL A 23 1.80 -8.92 4.47
C VAL A 23 3.28 -9.26 4.60
N VAL A 24 4.11 -8.61 3.80
CA VAL A 24 5.57 -8.75 3.84
C VAL A 24 6.16 -7.53 4.54
N GLY A 25 6.92 -7.76 5.61
CA GLY A 25 7.69 -6.72 6.29
C GLY A 25 8.80 -6.18 5.39
N TYR A 26 9.20 -4.93 5.61
CA TYR A 26 10.29 -4.31 4.86
C TYR A 26 11.01 -3.26 5.71
N ASP A 27 12.25 -2.97 5.36
CA ASP A 27 13.04 -1.87 5.91
C ASP A 27 13.35 -0.85 4.80
N ILE A 28 13.61 0.41 5.18
CA ILE A 28 14.14 1.41 4.25
C ILE A 28 15.63 1.13 4.03
N ALA A 29 16.02 0.86 2.78
CA ALA A 29 17.41 0.59 2.42
C ALA A 29 18.18 1.86 2.03
N SER A 30 17.54 2.74 1.24
CA SER A 30 18.10 4.03 0.82
C SER A 30 17.00 4.93 0.23
N HIS A 31 17.29 6.22 0.09
CA HIS A 31 16.37 7.20 -0.49
C HIS A 31 17.12 8.42 -1.06
N SER A 32 16.50 9.13 -2.00
CA SER A 32 17.07 10.36 -2.61
C SER A 32 17.08 11.57 -1.68
N GLY A 33 16.27 11.55 -0.62
CA GLY A 33 16.18 12.62 0.38
C GLY A 33 14.78 12.71 0.99
N PHE A 34 14.59 13.66 1.90
CA PHE A 34 13.29 13.97 2.47
C PHE A 34 13.18 15.46 2.81
N SER A 35 11.95 15.97 2.93
CA SER A 35 11.70 17.34 3.38
C SER A 35 11.21 17.38 4.82
N ALA A 36 11.81 18.28 5.63
CA ALA A 36 11.41 18.54 7.01
C ALA A 36 11.18 17.23 7.82
N ASN A 37 9.93 16.99 8.23
CA ASN A 37 9.54 15.84 9.05
C ASN A 37 8.94 14.68 8.24
N PHE A 38 8.88 14.78 6.91
CA PHE A 38 8.31 13.76 6.02
C PHE A 38 9.34 12.68 5.67
N ARG A 39 9.78 11.94 6.69
CA ARG A 39 10.86 10.96 6.59
C ARG A 39 10.43 9.67 5.87
N PRO A 40 11.36 8.93 5.24
CA PRO A 40 11.08 7.63 4.62
C PRO A 40 10.38 6.63 5.55
N GLU A 41 10.78 6.60 6.82
CA GLU A 41 10.24 5.70 7.84
C GLU A 41 8.74 5.93 8.11
N ASN A 42 8.21 7.12 7.78
CA ASN A 42 6.78 7.39 7.92
C ASN A 42 5.92 6.51 6.99
N MET A 43 6.50 5.91 5.93
CA MET A 43 5.80 4.93 5.09
C MET A 43 5.50 3.61 5.80
N MET A 44 6.20 3.32 6.90
CA MET A 44 6.04 2.10 7.69
C MET A 44 4.87 2.21 8.68
N VAL A 45 4.25 3.38 8.81
CA VAL A 45 3.13 3.64 9.71
C VAL A 45 1.87 3.92 8.90
N ASN A 46 0.82 3.12 9.12
CA ASN A 46 -0.49 3.38 8.53
C ASN A 46 -1.34 4.27 9.46
N ASN A 47 -1.18 5.58 9.34
CA ASN A 47 -1.93 6.56 10.13
C ASN A 47 -2.56 7.65 9.24
N PRO A 48 -3.72 7.39 8.61
CA PRO A 48 -4.32 8.31 7.64
C PRO A 48 -4.85 9.62 8.25
N THR A 49 -5.02 9.69 9.58
CA THR A 49 -5.45 10.91 10.27
C THR A 49 -4.28 11.85 10.57
N ASP A 50 -3.05 11.39 10.43
CA ASP A 50 -1.84 12.20 10.60
C ASP A 50 -1.27 12.62 9.23
N GLN A 51 -1.32 13.92 8.94
CA GLN A 51 -0.77 14.48 7.70
C GLN A 51 0.75 14.27 7.57
N ALA A 52 1.45 14.05 8.69
CA ALA A 52 2.88 13.76 8.71
C ALA A 52 3.20 12.29 8.40
N SER A 53 2.20 11.38 8.37
CA SER A 53 2.36 9.94 8.08
C SER A 53 2.62 9.65 6.59
N ARG A 54 3.63 10.30 6.03
CA ARG A 54 4.09 10.18 4.65
C ARG A 54 5.57 10.52 4.53
N TRP A 55 6.18 9.96 3.50
CA TRP A 55 7.46 10.43 2.98
C TRP A 55 7.23 11.48 1.89
N SER A 56 8.08 12.50 1.82
CA SER A 56 8.08 13.49 0.75
C SER A 56 9.49 13.99 0.51
N THR A 57 9.88 14.13 -0.75
CA THR A 57 11.20 14.59 -1.13
C THR A 57 11.34 16.10 -0.97
N GLY A 58 12.59 16.57 -0.85
CA GLY A 58 12.91 18.01 -0.85
C GLY A 58 13.00 18.63 -2.24
N SER A 59 12.94 17.81 -3.30
CA SER A 59 13.05 18.23 -4.71
C SER A 59 12.01 17.49 -5.54
N ASN A 60 11.63 18.09 -6.68
CA ASN A 60 10.68 17.55 -7.66
C ASN A 60 11.36 17.19 -9.01
N ASN A 61 12.69 17.08 -9.02
CA ASN A 61 13.41 16.61 -10.20
C ASN A 61 13.15 15.10 -10.43
N ARG A 62 13.69 14.54 -11.51
CA ARG A 62 13.44 13.14 -11.91
C ARG A 62 14.28 12.11 -11.14
N GLU A 63 15.13 12.54 -10.22
CA GLU A 63 16.11 11.68 -9.51
C GLU A 63 15.62 11.27 -8.13
N GLN A 64 14.30 11.29 -7.92
CA GLN A 64 13.69 10.97 -6.64
C GLN A 64 13.39 9.48 -6.53
N TYR A 65 13.85 8.83 -5.45
CA TYR A 65 13.71 7.39 -5.25
C TYR A 65 13.63 7.01 -3.76
N ILE A 66 13.03 5.84 -3.51
CA ILE A 66 13.14 5.10 -2.26
C ILE A 66 13.37 3.63 -2.59
N CYS A 67 14.30 3.00 -1.88
CA CYS A 67 14.58 1.59 -2.00
C CYS A 67 14.17 0.90 -0.70
N VAL A 68 13.38 -0.16 -0.81
CA VAL A 68 12.96 -0.98 0.34
C VAL A 68 13.60 -2.35 0.26
N LYS A 69 14.02 -2.86 1.42
CA LYS A 69 14.53 -4.21 1.58
C LYS A 69 13.43 -5.07 2.20
N LEU A 70 12.94 -6.05 1.45
CA LEU A 70 11.92 -6.96 1.95
C LEU A 70 12.52 -7.90 3.00
N GLN A 71 11.83 -8.04 4.13
CA GLN A 71 12.15 -9.00 5.17
C GLN A 71 11.52 -10.35 4.81
N VAL A 72 12.14 -11.05 3.85
CA VAL A 72 11.68 -12.40 3.47
C VAL A 72 12.27 -13.41 4.46
N SER A 73 11.54 -13.68 5.54
CA SER A 73 11.84 -14.80 6.44
C SER A 73 11.21 -16.08 5.87
N GLY A 74 11.95 -16.78 5.01
CA GLY A 74 11.59 -18.12 4.54
C GLY A 74 11.39 -18.22 3.02
N SER A 75 12.36 -18.85 2.35
CA SER A 75 12.44 -19.12 0.91
C SER A 75 12.67 -17.89 0.03
N SER A 76 13.92 -17.72 -0.37
CA SER A 76 14.39 -16.78 -1.40
C SER A 76 13.54 -16.89 -2.67
N ALA A 77 12.52 -16.04 -2.81
CA ALA A 77 11.89 -15.80 -4.09
C ALA A 77 12.80 -14.83 -4.85
N THR A 78 13.61 -15.37 -5.76
CA THR A 78 14.35 -14.59 -6.75
C THR A 78 13.34 -13.75 -7.53
N ILE A 79 13.30 -12.45 -7.29
CA ILE A 79 12.53 -11.52 -8.11
C ILE A 79 13.31 -11.40 -9.43
N PRO A 80 12.80 -11.89 -10.57
CA PRO A 80 13.48 -11.69 -11.83
C PRO A 80 13.50 -10.19 -12.16
N TYR A 81 14.69 -9.67 -12.42
CA TYR A 81 14.87 -8.36 -13.04
C TYR A 81 14.08 -8.33 -14.36
N ILE A 82 13.19 -7.35 -14.50
CA ILE A 82 12.55 -7.04 -15.78
C ILE A 82 13.27 -5.81 -16.33
N TYR A 83 13.83 -5.93 -17.54
CA TYR A 83 14.44 -4.83 -18.29
C TYR A 83 13.39 -3.83 -18.78
#